data_AF-A0A0R2K616-F1
#
_entry.id   AF-A0A0R2K616-F1
#
_cell.length_a   1.000
_cell.length_b   1.000
_cell.length_c   1.000
_cell.angle_alpha   90.00
_cell.angle_beta   90.00
_cell.angle_gamma   90.00
#
_symmetry.space_group_name_H-M   'P 1'
#
loop_
_entity.id
_entity.type
_entity.pdbx_description
1 polymer ?
#
loop_
_entity_poly.entity_id
_entity_poly.type
_entity_poly.pdbx_seq_one_letter_code
_entity_poly.pdbx_strand_id
1 'polypeptide(L)'
;MVGIIIASHGEFANGILQSGSMIFGDQKDVKAVTLKPSEGPDDIKGKLEDAVASFENQDEVLFLVDLWGGTPFNQVNGLFEAHKDKWAIVAGLNLPMLIEAYASRMSMNSARDIAAHIIETGVEGIKVRPEELQPKEKAPQASAKPSNAGAPGKFEYVLARIDSRLLHGQVATGWTKAVNPTRIIVVSDNVAKDELRTTMIKQAAPSGVKAHVVPVDQMIKLAKDDKHFGGQRALLLFETPQDALRAIEGGVPLKTLNIGSMSHSVGKVQPNKVLAFDQDDIDTFAKLKDLGVTFDVRKVPTDAKDNMDDILKKAENELQKQK
;
A
#
# COMPACT_ATOMS: atom_id res chain seq x y z
N MET A 1 -3.91 -20.83 -12.34
CA MET A 1 -3.20 -19.53 -12.23
C MET A 1 -4.14 -18.45 -12.77
N VAL A 2 -4.02 -17.18 -12.39
CA VAL A 2 -4.85 -16.11 -13.00
C VAL A 2 -4.48 -15.98 -14.48
N GLY A 3 -5.43 -16.05 -15.41
CA GLY A 3 -5.19 -15.85 -16.84
C GLY A 3 -5.06 -14.36 -17.19
N ILE A 4 -4.23 -14.01 -18.19
CA ILE A 4 -4.06 -12.63 -18.64
C ILE A 4 -4.39 -12.50 -20.13
N ILE A 5 -5.32 -11.62 -20.47
CA ILE A 5 -5.60 -11.22 -21.85
C ILE A 5 -5.13 -9.78 -22.06
N ILE A 6 -4.32 -9.58 -23.09
CA ILE A 6 -3.85 -8.29 -23.53
C ILE A 6 -4.64 -7.93 -24.77
N ALA A 7 -5.48 -6.89 -24.73
CA ALA A 7 -6.33 -6.52 -25.86
C ALA A 7 -6.05 -5.11 -26.38
N SER A 8 -5.94 -4.94 -27.70
CA SER A 8 -5.63 -3.63 -28.29
C SER A 8 -6.09 -3.48 -29.74
N HIS A 9 -6.07 -2.24 -30.21
CA HIS A 9 -6.05 -1.94 -31.65
C HIS A 9 -4.71 -2.31 -32.26
N GLY A 10 -4.73 -2.85 -33.48
CA GLY A 10 -3.53 -3.21 -34.23
C GLY A 10 -2.62 -4.17 -33.46
N GLU A 11 -1.32 -4.13 -33.76
CA GLU A 11 -0.33 -5.07 -33.23
C GLU A 11 0.19 -4.73 -31.82
N PHE A 12 -0.39 -3.74 -31.13
CA PHE A 12 0.14 -3.26 -29.85
C PHE A 12 0.18 -4.34 -28.76
N ALA A 13 -0.90 -5.13 -28.60
CA ALA A 13 -0.97 -6.24 -27.66
C ALA A 13 0.05 -7.34 -27.99
N ASN A 14 0.26 -7.64 -29.28
CA ASN A 14 1.28 -8.61 -29.71
C ASN A 14 2.69 -8.10 -29.38
N GLY A 15 2.97 -6.82 -29.64
CA GLY A 15 4.27 -6.21 -29.31
C GLY A 15 4.55 -6.15 -27.80
N ILE A 16 3.53 -5.83 -26.99
CA ILE A 16 3.64 -5.84 -25.53
C ILE A 16 3.83 -7.26 -25.00
N LEU A 17 3.09 -8.24 -25.51
CA LEU A 17 3.27 -9.65 -25.18
C LEU A 17 4.69 -10.13 -25.52
N GLN A 18 5.18 -9.83 -26.73
CA GLN A 18 6.52 -10.16 -27.16
C GLN A 18 7.59 -9.55 -26.23
N SER A 19 7.44 -8.27 -25.88
CA SER A 19 8.33 -7.58 -24.95
C SER A 19 8.31 -8.23 -23.56
N GLY A 20 7.12 -8.64 -23.09
CA GLY A 20 6.97 -9.41 -21.86
C GLY A 20 7.70 -10.75 -21.91
N SER A 21 7.54 -11.51 -22.99
CA SER A 21 8.27 -12.78 -23.20
C SER A 21 9.79 -12.60 -23.23
N MET A 22 10.30 -11.51 -23.84
CA MET A 22 11.73 -11.23 -23.86
C MET A 22 12.33 -10.98 -22.46
N ILE A 23 11.54 -10.42 -21.54
CA ILE A 23 11.99 -10.05 -20.20
C ILE A 23 11.77 -11.19 -19.20
N PHE A 24 10.60 -11.83 -19.25
CA PHE A 24 10.14 -12.77 -18.22
C PHE A 24 10.07 -14.23 -18.74
N GLY A 25 10.39 -14.46 -20.01
CA GLY A 25 10.15 -15.73 -20.69
C GLY A 25 8.68 -15.94 -21.04
N ASP A 26 8.42 -16.98 -21.84
CA ASP A 26 7.05 -17.33 -22.22
C ASP A 26 6.19 -17.70 -21.01
N GLN A 27 5.00 -17.12 -20.95
CA GLN A 27 4.07 -17.30 -19.86
C GLN A 27 2.87 -18.15 -20.30
N LYS A 28 2.47 -19.10 -19.46
CA LYS A 28 1.23 -19.86 -19.63
C LYS A 28 0.00 -18.99 -19.32
N ASP A 29 -1.12 -19.31 -19.97
CA ASP A 29 -2.38 -18.58 -19.83
C ASP A 29 -2.19 -17.07 -19.99
N VAL A 30 -1.44 -16.68 -21.03
CA VAL A 30 -1.35 -15.29 -21.51
C VAL A 30 -1.60 -15.26 -22.99
N LYS A 31 -2.52 -14.39 -23.43
CA LYS A 31 -2.83 -14.22 -24.86
C LYS A 31 -2.95 -12.74 -25.20
N ALA A 32 -2.47 -12.41 -26.40
CA ALA A 32 -2.75 -11.14 -27.04
C ALA A 32 -3.93 -11.31 -27.99
N VAL A 33 -4.84 -10.34 -27.96
CA VAL A 33 -6.03 -10.29 -28.81
C VAL A 33 -6.06 -8.92 -29.48
N THR A 34 -5.95 -8.92 -30.80
CA THR A 34 -5.82 -7.68 -31.59
C THR A 34 -7.04 -7.44 -32.46
N LEU A 35 -7.45 -6.16 -32.54
CA LEU A 35 -8.44 -5.66 -33.47
C LEU A 35 -7.74 -5.12 -34.72
N LYS A 36 -7.90 -5.79 -35.86
CA LYS A 36 -7.35 -5.36 -37.15
C LYS A 36 -8.29 -4.37 -37.85
N PRO A 37 -7.79 -3.56 -38.81
CA PRO A 37 -8.62 -2.57 -39.52
C PRO A 37 -9.83 -3.15 -40.26
N SER A 38 -9.78 -4.42 -40.64
CA SER A 38 -10.87 -5.13 -41.34
C SER A 38 -11.89 -5.78 -40.40
N GLU A 39 -11.66 -5.71 -39.09
CA GLU A 39 -12.43 -6.43 -38.08
C GLU A 39 -13.36 -5.50 -37.32
N GLY A 40 -14.53 -6.02 -36.95
CA GLY A 40 -15.54 -5.33 -36.17
C GLY A 40 -15.58 -5.78 -34.69
N PRO A 41 -16.54 -5.24 -33.92
CA PRO A 41 -16.73 -5.60 -32.52
C PRO A 41 -16.99 -7.10 -32.30
N ASP A 42 -17.83 -7.73 -33.12
CA ASP A 42 -18.18 -9.15 -32.98
C ASP A 42 -16.97 -10.06 -33.25
N ASP A 43 -16.11 -9.71 -34.21
CA ASP A 43 -14.87 -10.44 -34.48
C ASP A 43 -13.95 -10.41 -33.25
N ILE A 44 -13.81 -9.24 -32.62
CA ILE A 44 -13.00 -9.11 -31.42
C ILE A 44 -13.59 -9.89 -30.25
N LYS A 45 -14.92 -9.87 -30.10
CA LYS A 45 -15.62 -10.56 -29.03
C LYS A 45 -15.39 -12.06 -29.14
N GLY A 46 -15.56 -12.63 -30.33
CA GLY A 46 -15.28 -14.05 -30.58
C GLY A 46 -13.83 -14.43 -30.23
N LYS A 47 -12.85 -13.61 -30.65
CA LYS A 47 -11.44 -13.85 -30.28
C LYS A 47 -11.17 -13.79 -28.78
N LEU A 48 -11.83 -12.89 -28.06
CA LEU A 48 -11.71 -12.79 -26.60
C LEU A 48 -12.28 -14.04 -25.93
N GLU A 49 -13.46 -14.50 -26.36
CA GLU A 49 -14.09 -15.73 -25.86
C GLU A 49 -13.20 -16.96 -26.14
N ASP A 50 -12.67 -17.09 -27.35
CA ASP A 50 -11.74 -18.17 -27.72
C ASP A 50 -10.45 -18.13 -26.88
N ALA A 51 -9.91 -16.93 -26.64
CA ALA A 51 -8.71 -16.76 -25.82
C ALA A 51 -8.95 -17.17 -24.36
N VAL A 52 -10.07 -16.75 -23.76
CA VAL A 52 -10.47 -17.17 -22.40
C VAL A 52 -10.67 -18.68 -22.35
N ALA A 53 -11.39 -19.25 -23.32
CA ALA A 53 -11.67 -20.67 -23.38
C ALA A 53 -10.39 -21.53 -23.45
N SER A 54 -9.29 -20.96 -23.95
CA SER A 54 -7.99 -21.64 -24.03
C SER A 54 -7.22 -21.72 -22.70
N PHE A 55 -7.66 -21.01 -21.65
CA PHE A 55 -6.98 -21.00 -20.35
C PHE A 55 -7.39 -22.15 -19.45
N GLU A 56 -6.46 -22.62 -18.62
CA GLU A 56 -6.72 -23.65 -17.60
C GLU A 56 -7.74 -23.17 -16.55
N ASN A 57 -7.70 -21.88 -16.20
CA ASN A 57 -8.62 -21.25 -15.26
C ASN A 57 -9.35 -20.06 -15.90
N GLN A 58 -10.63 -20.27 -16.21
CA GLN A 58 -11.50 -19.26 -16.83
C GLN A 58 -12.20 -18.38 -15.81
N ASP A 59 -12.15 -18.74 -14.52
CA ASP A 59 -12.81 -18.00 -13.45
C ASP A 59 -12.04 -16.73 -13.07
N GLU A 60 -10.71 -16.76 -13.12
CA GLU A 60 -9.85 -15.65 -12.71
C GLU A 60 -9.08 -15.12 -13.92
N VAL A 61 -9.66 -14.13 -14.61
CA VAL A 61 -9.06 -13.52 -15.81
C VAL A 61 -8.88 -12.02 -15.63
N LEU A 62 -7.65 -11.57 -15.85
CA LEU A 62 -7.26 -10.18 -15.89
C LEU A 62 -7.14 -9.71 -17.34
N PHE A 63 -7.85 -8.65 -17.68
CA PHE A 63 -7.78 -8.01 -18.99
C PHE A 63 -6.97 -6.72 -18.89
N LEU A 64 -5.88 -6.64 -19.66
CA LEU A 64 -5.11 -5.42 -19.85
C LEU A 64 -5.43 -4.86 -21.24
N VAL A 65 -6.04 -3.69 -21.29
CA VAL A 65 -6.50 -3.09 -22.55
C VAL A 65 -5.81 -1.78 -22.86
N ASP A 66 -5.65 -1.48 -24.14
CA ASP A 66 -4.95 -0.28 -24.60
C ASP A 66 -5.66 1.02 -24.20
N LEU A 67 -6.96 1.13 -24.48
CA LEU A 67 -7.69 2.38 -24.39
C LEU A 67 -9.09 2.20 -23.81
N TRP A 68 -9.40 2.96 -22.77
CA TRP A 68 -10.75 3.02 -22.20
C TRP A 68 -11.76 3.55 -23.22
N GLY A 69 -12.91 2.87 -23.34
CA GLY A 69 -13.95 3.21 -24.30
C GLY A 69 -13.65 2.81 -25.76
N GLY A 70 -12.47 2.27 -26.05
CA GLY A 70 -12.14 1.70 -27.35
C GLY A 70 -12.86 0.37 -27.60
N THR A 71 -12.91 -0.08 -28.86
CA THR A 71 -13.57 -1.35 -29.22
C THR A 71 -13.04 -2.55 -28.41
N PRO A 72 -11.72 -2.75 -28.21
CA PRO A 72 -11.22 -3.81 -27.33
C PRO A 72 -11.79 -3.71 -25.91
N PHE A 73 -11.75 -2.54 -25.28
CA PHE A 73 -12.32 -2.32 -23.94
C PHE A 73 -13.83 -2.61 -23.91
N ASN A 74 -14.60 -2.09 -24.86
CA ASN A 74 -16.06 -2.24 -24.86
C ASN A 74 -16.49 -3.71 -24.96
N GLN A 75 -15.77 -4.51 -25.77
CA GLN A 75 -16.08 -5.92 -25.93
C GLN A 75 -15.66 -6.75 -24.70
N VAL A 76 -14.50 -6.45 -24.10
CA VAL A 76 -14.14 -7.01 -22.79
C VAL A 76 -15.16 -6.63 -21.72
N ASN A 77 -15.60 -5.38 -21.66
CA ASN A 77 -16.59 -4.91 -20.70
C ASN A 77 -17.92 -5.65 -20.83
N GLY A 78 -18.35 -5.95 -22.07
CA GLY A 78 -19.54 -6.77 -22.31
C GLY A 78 -19.43 -8.19 -21.74
N LEU A 79 -18.24 -8.82 -21.82
CA LEU A 79 -17.99 -10.14 -21.24
C LEU A 79 -17.83 -10.10 -19.71
N PHE A 80 -17.28 -9.00 -19.19
CA PHE A 80 -17.04 -8.78 -17.76
C PHE A 80 -18.34 -8.75 -16.95
N GLU A 81 -19.44 -8.22 -17.48
CA GLU A 81 -20.72 -8.14 -16.75
C GLU A 81 -21.19 -9.51 -16.23
N ALA A 82 -20.93 -10.59 -16.97
CA ALA A 82 -21.26 -11.95 -16.56
C ALA A 82 -20.31 -12.53 -15.49
N HIS A 83 -19.15 -11.90 -15.28
CA HIS A 83 -18.05 -12.39 -14.44
C HIS A 83 -17.53 -11.34 -13.43
N LYS A 84 -18.33 -10.31 -13.15
CA LYS A 84 -17.95 -9.10 -12.38
C LYS A 84 -17.34 -9.35 -11.00
N ASP A 85 -17.62 -10.51 -10.41
CA ASP A 85 -17.13 -10.86 -9.08
C ASP A 85 -15.70 -11.42 -9.11
N LYS A 86 -15.26 -11.98 -10.25
CA LYS A 86 -13.97 -12.67 -10.40
C LYS A 86 -13.02 -12.00 -11.39
N TRP A 87 -13.53 -11.47 -12.50
CA TRP A 87 -12.69 -10.85 -13.53
C TRP A 87 -12.28 -9.42 -13.17
N ALA A 88 -11.27 -8.89 -13.87
CA ALA A 88 -10.87 -7.49 -13.74
C ALA A 88 -10.39 -6.91 -15.08
N ILE A 89 -10.63 -5.62 -15.31
CA ILE A 89 -10.19 -4.89 -16.50
C ILE A 89 -9.32 -3.71 -16.06
N VAL A 90 -8.14 -3.56 -16.65
CA VAL A 90 -7.27 -2.39 -16.50
C VAL A 90 -6.98 -1.80 -17.88
N ALA A 91 -7.30 -0.53 -18.09
CA ALA A 91 -7.02 0.18 -19.32
C ALA A 91 -5.77 1.07 -19.21
N GLY A 92 -5.19 1.45 -20.35
CA GLY A 92 -3.95 2.21 -20.40
C GLY A 92 -2.71 1.31 -20.41
N LEU A 93 -2.82 0.13 -21.03
CA LEU A 93 -1.78 -0.88 -21.15
C LEU A 93 -0.40 -0.27 -21.39
N ASN A 94 0.55 -0.62 -20.53
CA ASN A 94 1.97 -0.38 -20.75
C ASN A 94 2.79 -1.59 -20.29
N LEU A 95 4.08 -1.63 -20.68
CA LEU A 95 4.94 -2.77 -20.38
C LEU A 95 5.18 -2.97 -18.87
N PRO A 96 5.42 -1.92 -18.05
CA PRO A 96 5.53 -2.07 -16.59
C PRO A 96 4.33 -2.79 -15.96
N MET A 97 3.10 -2.48 -16.38
CA MET A 97 1.90 -3.18 -15.89
C MET A 97 1.94 -4.68 -16.18
N LEU A 98 2.34 -5.08 -17.38
CA LEU A 98 2.39 -6.50 -17.74
C LEU A 98 3.45 -7.26 -16.95
N ILE A 99 4.64 -6.66 -16.78
CA ILE A 99 5.73 -7.29 -16.01
C ILE A 99 5.31 -7.48 -14.55
N GLU A 100 4.66 -6.48 -13.95
CA GLU A 100 4.14 -6.60 -12.59
C GLU A 100 3.03 -7.65 -12.50
N ALA A 101 2.15 -7.73 -13.51
CA ALA A 101 1.11 -8.76 -13.55
C ALA A 101 1.69 -10.18 -13.57
N TYR A 102 2.79 -10.41 -14.28
CA TYR A 102 3.51 -11.69 -14.30
C TYR A 102 4.12 -12.04 -12.94
N ALA A 103 4.75 -11.07 -12.27
CA ALA A 103 5.29 -11.29 -10.93
C ALA A 103 4.19 -11.56 -9.91
N SER A 104 3.12 -10.75 -9.93
CA SER A 104 2.01 -10.83 -8.99
C SER A 104 1.24 -12.14 -9.07
N ARG A 105 0.98 -12.67 -10.27
CA ARG A 105 0.25 -13.95 -10.46
C ARG A 105 1.00 -15.20 -9.99
N MET A 106 2.25 -15.07 -9.54
CA MET A 106 3.00 -16.15 -8.88
C MET A 106 2.60 -16.32 -7.40
N SER A 107 2.05 -15.29 -6.77
CA SER A 107 1.69 -15.27 -5.35
C SER A 107 0.24 -14.89 -5.08
N MET A 108 -0.42 -14.23 -6.03
CA MET A 108 -1.82 -13.84 -5.96
C MET A 108 -2.68 -14.75 -6.85
N ASN A 109 -3.88 -15.10 -6.37
CA ASN A 109 -4.81 -15.99 -7.06
C ASN A 109 -6.08 -15.29 -7.57
N SER A 110 -6.20 -13.97 -7.37
CA SER A 110 -7.36 -13.16 -7.74
C SER A 110 -6.99 -12.16 -8.82
N ALA A 111 -7.74 -12.13 -9.93
CA ALA A 111 -7.53 -11.15 -10.99
C ALA A 111 -7.73 -9.71 -10.51
N ARG A 112 -8.65 -9.51 -9.56
CA ARG A 112 -8.98 -8.21 -8.97
C ARG A 112 -7.86 -7.69 -8.05
N ASP A 113 -7.23 -8.58 -7.30
CA ASP A 113 -6.11 -8.22 -6.42
C ASP A 113 -4.89 -7.82 -7.26
N ILE A 114 -4.61 -8.58 -8.32
CA ILE A 114 -3.54 -8.24 -9.26
C ILE A 114 -3.85 -6.91 -9.95
N ALA A 115 -5.08 -6.71 -10.45
CA ALA A 115 -5.49 -5.45 -11.07
C ALA A 115 -5.27 -4.25 -10.15
N ALA A 116 -5.64 -4.36 -8.87
CA ALA A 116 -5.43 -3.31 -7.88
C ALA A 116 -3.94 -3.02 -7.63
N HIS A 117 -3.07 -4.02 -7.77
CA HIS A 117 -1.64 -3.88 -7.57
C HIS A 117 -0.94 -3.21 -8.77
N ILE A 118 -1.22 -3.67 -9.98
CA ILE A 118 -0.46 -3.26 -11.19
C ILE A 118 -0.72 -1.81 -11.64
N ILE A 119 -1.83 -1.20 -11.24
CA ILE A 119 -2.18 0.18 -11.61
C ILE A 119 -1.08 1.14 -11.15
N GLU A 120 -0.57 0.95 -9.94
CA GLU A 120 0.48 1.78 -9.35
C GLU A 120 1.77 1.69 -10.16
N THR A 121 2.28 0.47 -10.41
CA THR A 121 3.46 0.24 -11.26
C THR A 121 3.29 0.82 -12.66
N GLY A 122 2.08 0.72 -13.21
CA GLY A 122 1.75 1.31 -14.50
C GLY A 122 1.86 2.84 -14.51
N VAL A 123 1.41 3.51 -13.46
CA VAL A 123 1.52 4.97 -13.30
C VAL A 123 2.96 5.39 -13.01
N GLU A 124 3.67 4.68 -12.12
CA GLU A 124 5.06 4.95 -11.78
C GLU A 124 6.01 4.80 -12.98
N GLY A 125 5.67 3.91 -13.92
CA GLY A 125 6.38 3.75 -15.18
C GLY A 125 6.29 4.96 -16.11
N ILE A 126 5.33 5.88 -15.89
CA ILE A 126 5.15 7.08 -16.70
C ILE A 126 6.05 8.19 -16.15
N LYS A 127 7.27 8.25 -16.68
CA LYS A 127 8.28 9.24 -16.31
C LYS A 127 8.64 10.13 -17.49
N VAL A 128 8.86 11.41 -17.23
CA VAL A 128 9.37 12.37 -18.22
C VAL A 128 10.73 12.91 -17.80
N ARG A 129 11.55 13.21 -18.81
CA ARG A 129 12.82 13.93 -18.65
C ARG A 129 12.85 15.12 -19.62
N PRO A 130 13.24 16.33 -19.18
CA PRO A 130 13.74 16.63 -17.84
C PRO A 130 12.61 16.61 -16.80
N GLU A 131 12.96 16.28 -15.55
CA GLU A 131 12.02 15.91 -14.48
C GLU A 131 11.03 17.04 -14.15
N GLU A 132 11.34 18.29 -14.49
CA GLU A 132 10.46 19.43 -14.25
C GLU A 132 9.18 19.38 -15.10
N LEU A 133 9.15 18.59 -16.17
CA LEU A 133 7.97 18.38 -17.00
C LEU A 133 6.98 17.38 -16.37
N GLN A 134 7.40 16.62 -15.35
CA GLN A 134 6.51 15.62 -14.74
C GLN A 134 5.31 16.38 -14.18
N PRO A 135 4.06 16.03 -14.56
CA PRO A 135 2.89 16.71 -14.04
C PRO A 135 2.96 16.73 -12.52
N LYS A 136 3.02 17.92 -11.94
CA LYS A 136 2.91 18.07 -10.49
C LYS A 136 1.56 17.47 -10.12
N GLU A 137 1.59 16.45 -9.28
CA GLU A 137 0.42 15.72 -8.85
C GLU A 137 -0.67 16.73 -8.44
N LYS A 138 -1.84 16.68 -9.09
CA LYS A 138 -2.94 17.56 -8.72
C LYS A 138 -3.35 17.16 -7.31
N ALA A 139 -3.08 18.04 -6.35
CA ALA A 139 -3.59 17.91 -4.99
C ALA A 139 -5.11 17.61 -5.07
N PRO A 140 -5.62 16.63 -4.31
CA PRO A 140 -7.05 16.37 -4.27
C PRO A 140 -7.83 17.67 -4.06
N GLN A 141 -8.86 17.91 -4.87
CA GLN A 141 -9.79 19.03 -4.69
C GLN A 141 -10.30 19.01 -3.25
N ALA A 142 -10.09 20.12 -2.55
CA ALA A 142 -10.41 20.24 -1.15
C ALA A 142 -11.93 20.20 -0.95
N SER A 143 -12.45 19.09 -0.42
CA SER A 143 -13.47 19.22 0.63
C SER A 143 -12.83 20.01 1.76
N ALA A 144 -13.32 21.23 2.02
CA ALA A 144 -12.85 22.21 3.01
C ALA A 144 -11.66 21.73 3.87
N LYS A 145 -10.43 21.98 3.41
CA LYS A 145 -9.21 21.64 4.16
C LYS A 145 -9.12 22.52 5.40
N PRO A 146 -8.85 21.94 6.60
CA PRO A 146 -8.31 22.70 7.72
C PRO A 146 -7.03 23.41 7.28
N SER A 147 -6.87 24.65 7.72
CA SER A 147 -5.69 25.50 7.52
C SER A 147 -4.37 24.73 7.70
N ASN A 148 -3.44 24.88 6.76
CA ASN A 148 -2.05 24.40 6.89
C ASN A 148 -1.13 25.42 7.60
N ALA A 149 -1.65 26.61 7.95
CA ALA A 149 -1.01 27.56 8.84
C ALA A 149 -1.34 27.18 10.29
N GLY A 150 -0.33 27.16 11.15
CA GLY A 150 -0.52 26.88 12.56
C GLY A 150 -1.49 27.90 13.17
N ALA A 151 -2.56 27.41 13.79
CA ALA A 151 -3.40 28.21 14.67
C ALA A 151 -3.04 27.87 16.13
N PRO A 152 -3.36 28.75 17.09
CA PRO A 152 -3.35 28.39 18.51
C PRO A 152 -4.10 27.08 18.74
N GLY A 153 -3.45 26.13 19.39
CA GLY A 153 -3.97 24.79 19.67
C GLY A 153 -2.89 23.71 19.59
N LYS A 154 -3.29 22.50 20.00
CA LYS A 154 -2.49 21.28 19.96
C LYS A 154 -2.87 20.43 18.75
N PHE A 155 -2.03 19.44 18.43
CA PHE A 155 -2.38 18.41 17.46
C PHE A 155 -3.65 17.64 17.87
N GLU A 156 -4.46 17.32 16.87
CA GLU A 156 -5.40 16.21 16.95
C GLU A 156 -4.65 14.94 16.50
N TYR A 157 -4.36 14.02 17.43
CA TYR A 157 -3.71 12.75 17.10
C TYR A 157 -4.73 11.76 16.54
N VAL A 158 -4.73 11.58 15.22
CA VAL A 158 -5.75 10.79 14.51
C VAL A 158 -5.38 9.32 14.38
N LEU A 159 -4.09 9.00 14.49
CA LEU A 159 -3.56 7.64 14.55
C LEU A 159 -2.14 7.69 15.13
N ALA A 160 -1.81 6.72 15.97
CA ALA A 160 -0.44 6.42 16.35
C ALA A 160 -0.18 4.95 16.03
N ARG A 161 0.79 4.68 15.15
CA ARG A 161 1.03 3.35 14.61
C ARG A 161 2.48 2.93 14.83
N ILE A 162 2.66 1.70 15.30
CA ILE A 162 3.96 1.03 15.33
C ILE A 162 4.10 0.22 14.05
N ASP A 163 5.08 0.59 13.23
CA ASP A 163 5.42 -0.10 11.99
C ASP A 163 6.91 0.01 11.70
N SER A 164 7.64 -1.10 11.78
CA SER A 164 9.08 -1.14 11.53
C SER A 164 9.48 -0.69 10.12
N ARG A 165 8.54 -0.66 9.17
CA ARG A 165 8.75 -0.17 7.80
C ARG A 165 8.34 1.28 7.61
N LEU A 166 7.76 1.92 8.64
CA LEU A 166 7.38 3.32 8.67
C LEU A 166 6.45 3.71 7.52
N LEU A 167 6.83 4.67 6.68
CA LEU A 167 6.02 5.15 5.58
C LEU A 167 6.34 4.37 4.30
N HIS A 168 5.49 3.39 3.98
CA HIS A 168 5.70 2.54 2.81
C HIS A 168 4.39 2.05 2.18
N GLY A 169 4.40 1.95 0.84
CA GLY A 169 3.38 1.30 0.01
C GLY A 169 1.93 1.66 0.30
N GLN A 170 1.02 0.76 -0.09
CA GLN A 170 -0.43 0.97 0.02
C GLN A 170 -0.96 0.99 1.46
N VAL A 171 -0.17 0.53 2.45
CA VAL A 171 -0.53 0.60 3.88
C VAL A 171 -0.58 2.06 4.33
N ALA A 172 0.45 2.84 3.99
CA ALA A 172 0.49 4.27 4.27
C ALA A 172 -0.67 5.01 3.58
N THR A 173 -0.93 4.69 2.31
CA THR A 173 -2.02 5.30 1.52
C THR A 173 -3.40 4.95 2.09
N GLY A 174 -3.62 3.69 2.49
CA GLY A 174 -4.87 3.22 3.08
C GLY A 174 -5.17 3.91 4.40
N TRP A 175 -4.21 3.96 5.32
CA TRP A 175 -4.36 4.66 6.60
C TRP A 175 -4.55 6.16 6.41
N THR A 176 -3.81 6.78 5.49
CA THR A 176 -3.96 8.22 5.19
C THR A 176 -5.37 8.54 4.71
N LYS A 177 -5.96 7.74 3.82
CA LYS A 177 -7.35 7.91 3.37
C LYS A 177 -8.36 7.67 4.51
N ALA A 178 -8.09 6.71 5.38
CA ALA A 178 -9.01 6.35 6.47
C ALA A 178 -9.07 7.41 7.58
N VAL A 179 -7.93 8.01 7.95
CA VAL A 179 -7.86 8.93 9.10
C VAL A 179 -7.67 10.40 8.70
N ASN A 180 -7.47 10.69 7.41
CA ASN A 180 -7.32 12.03 6.83
C ASN A 180 -6.37 12.93 7.64
N PRO A 181 -5.09 12.55 7.82
CA PRO A 181 -4.13 13.38 8.52
C PRO A 181 -3.72 14.59 7.65
N THR A 182 -3.41 15.71 8.29
CA THR A 182 -2.74 16.83 7.61
C THR A 182 -1.22 16.65 7.64
N ARG A 183 -0.71 15.88 8.61
CA ARG A 183 0.71 15.58 8.77
C ARG A 183 0.95 14.14 9.21
N ILE A 184 2.01 13.56 8.66
CA ILE A 184 2.61 12.32 9.14
C ILE A 184 3.91 12.69 9.84
N ILE A 185 4.11 12.19 11.05
CA ILE A 185 5.32 12.44 11.83
C ILE A 185 5.91 11.08 12.19
N VAL A 186 7.03 10.74 11.54
CA VAL A 186 7.87 9.62 11.94
C VAL A 186 8.68 10.05 13.16
N VAL A 187 8.52 9.30 14.25
CA VAL A 187 9.14 9.56 15.55
C VAL A 187 10.16 8.44 15.79
N SER A 188 11.42 8.69 15.44
CA SER A 188 12.53 7.73 15.60
C SER A 188 13.86 8.49 15.66
N ASP A 189 14.63 8.23 16.70
CA ASP A 189 15.98 8.81 16.88
C ASP A 189 16.96 8.26 15.82
N ASN A 190 16.75 7.01 15.37
CA ASN A 190 17.61 6.36 14.38
C ASN A 190 17.38 6.95 12.99
N VAL A 191 16.12 7.08 12.58
CA VAL A 191 15.76 7.62 11.27
C VAL A 191 16.14 9.10 11.18
N ALA A 192 15.95 9.86 12.26
CA ALA A 192 16.30 11.28 12.28
C ALA A 192 17.80 11.57 12.08
N LYS A 193 18.66 10.57 12.31
CA LYS A 193 20.12 10.65 12.07
C LYS A 193 20.54 10.10 10.71
N ASP A 194 19.61 9.50 9.96
CA ASP A 194 19.86 8.90 8.65
C ASP A 194 19.24 9.79 7.55
N GLU A 195 20.10 10.53 6.84
CA GLU A 195 19.67 11.48 5.80
C GLU A 195 18.97 10.78 4.62
N LEU A 196 19.44 9.60 4.24
CA LEU A 196 18.86 8.83 3.15
C LEU A 196 17.45 8.37 3.53
N ARG A 197 17.30 7.72 4.68
CA ARG A 197 15.98 7.26 5.17
C ARG A 197 15.03 8.42 5.40
N THR A 198 15.52 9.53 5.94
CA THR A 198 14.71 10.75 6.13
C THR A 198 14.20 11.29 4.79
N THR A 199 15.04 11.32 3.76
CA THR A 199 14.68 11.81 2.43
C THR A 199 13.65 10.89 1.77
N MET A 200 13.88 9.57 1.82
CA MET A 200 12.94 8.58 1.27
C MET A 200 11.57 8.65 1.94
N ILE A 201 11.50 8.79 3.26
CA ILE A 201 10.24 8.95 3.99
C ILE A 201 9.51 10.23 3.58
N LYS A 202 10.23 11.34 3.40
CA LYS A 202 9.61 12.59 2.95
C LYS A 202 9.08 12.48 1.51
N GLN A 203 9.75 11.71 0.65
CA GLN A 203 9.32 11.46 -0.73
C GLN A 203 8.14 10.48 -0.82
N ALA A 204 8.02 9.54 0.13
CA ALA A 204 6.91 8.59 0.22
C ALA A 204 5.61 9.20 0.79
N ALA A 205 5.60 10.50 1.10
CA ALA A 205 4.44 11.19 1.66
C ALA A 205 3.29 11.27 0.64
N PRO A 206 2.07 10.81 1.00
CA PRO A 206 0.92 10.93 0.13
C PRO A 206 0.59 12.39 -0.20
N SER A 207 0.08 12.61 -1.41
CA SER A 207 -0.24 13.93 -1.94
C SER A 207 -1.14 14.75 -1.00
N GLY A 208 -0.67 15.94 -0.63
CA GLY A 208 -1.39 16.85 0.26
C GLY A 208 -1.20 16.64 1.77
N VAL A 209 -0.37 15.67 2.18
CA VAL A 209 0.02 15.42 3.57
C VAL A 209 1.50 15.73 3.75
N LYS A 210 1.86 16.48 4.81
CA LYS A 210 3.28 16.78 5.07
C LYS A 210 3.91 15.67 5.92
N ALA A 211 4.99 15.06 5.44
CA ALA A 211 5.78 14.13 6.24
C ALA A 211 6.94 14.83 6.95
N HIS A 212 7.13 14.50 8.22
CA HIS A 212 8.24 14.94 9.06
C HIS A 212 8.91 13.73 9.70
N VAL A 213 10.21 13.83 9.92
CA VAL A 213 10.98 12.87 10.72
C VAL A 213 11.56 13.66 11.88
N VAL A 214 11.31 13.22 13.11
CA VAL A 214 11.78 13.89 14.32
C VAL A 214 12.29 12.88 15.35
N PRO A 215 13.29 13.24 16.17
CA PRO A 215 13.63 12.50 17.39
C PRO A 215 12.47 12.43 18.39
N VAL A 216 12.49 11.45 19.28
CA VAL A 216 11.42 11.23 20.28
C VAL A 216 11.28 12.45 21.21
N ASP A 217 12.40 13.01 21.68
CA ASP A 217 12.39 14.21 22.54
C ASP A 217 11.80 15.44 21.82
N GLN A 218 12.01 15.53 20.51
CA GLN A 218 11.44 16.62 19.73
C GLN A 218 9.92 16.45 19.63
N MET A 219 9.41 15.23 19.43
CA MET A 219 7.97 14.97 19.47
C MET A 219 7.37 15.32 20.85
N ILE A 220 8.06 14.97 21.94
CA ILE A 220 7.62 15.32 23.31
C ILE A 220 7.51 16.85 23.49
N LYS A 221 8.49 17.62 22.97
CA LYS A 221 8.42 19.09 22.98
C LYS A 221 7.23 19.60 22.17
N LEU A 222 7.03 19.06 20.97
CA LEU A 222 5.94 19.45 20.08
C LEU A 222 4.55 19.14 20.68
N ALA A 223 4.40 18.04 21.43
CA ALA A 223 3.15 17.71 22.11
C ALA A 223 2.78 18.69 23.24
N LYS A 224 3.77 19.40 23.79
CA LYS A 224 3.59 20.43 24.82
C LYS A 224 3.31 21.82 24.23
N ASP A 225 3.52 22.01 22.93
CA ASP A 225 3.23 23.26 22.22
C ASP A 225 1.73 23.37 21.92
N ASP A 226 1.08 24.34 22.56
CA ASP A 226 -0.33 24.65 22.41
C ASP A 226 -0.60 25.90 21.57
N LYS A 227 0.40 26.44 20.87
CA LYS A 227 0.32 27.70 20.13
C LYS A 227 0.32 27.56 18.63
N HIS A 228 0.86 26.46 18.10
CA HIS A 228 1.18 26.36 16.66
C HIS A 228 0.50 25.20 15.92
N PHE A 229 -0.22 24.31 16.62
CA PHE A 229 -0.71 23.07 16.02
C PHE A 229 -2.24 22.94 15.99
N GLY A 230 -2.97 24.00 16.33
CA GLY A 230 -4.42 24.05 16.20
C GLY A 230 -4.87 23.71 14.78
N GLY A 231 -5.84 22.81 14.66
CA GLY A 231 -6.37 22.32 13.38
C GLY A 231 -5.46 21.35 12.63
N GLN A 232 -4.30 20.97 13.17
CA GLN A 232 -3.43 19.96 12.57
C GLN A 232 -3.81 18.56 13.04
N ARG A 233 -4.02 17.65 12.08
CA ARG A 233 -4.33 16.24 12.31
C ARG A 233 -3.05 15.42 12.13
N ALA A 234 -2.50 14.91 13.22
CA ALA A 234 -1.23 14.19 13.23
C ALA A 234 -1.43 12.67 13.22
N LEU A 235 -0.80 12.02 12.24
CA LEU A 235 -0.54 10.57 12.25
C LEU A 235 0.90 10.37 12.72
N LEU A 236 1.08 9.68 13.85
CA LEU A 236 2.41 9.33 14.36
C LEU A 236 2.81 7.92 13.88
N LEU A 237 4.05 7.77 13.41
CA LEU A 237 4.66 6.51 13.06
C LEU A 237 5.86 6.25 13.95
N PHE A 238 5.86 5.13 14.66
CA PHE A 238 6.96 4.67 15.49
C PHE A 238 7.59 3.43 14.86
N GLU A 239 8.92 3.35 14.91
CA GLU A 239 9.67 2.19 14.40
C GLU A 239 9.54 0.99 15.36
N THR A 240 9.45 1.28 16.66
CA THR A 240 9.46 0.29 17.75
C THR A 240 8.44 0.65 18.84
N PRO A 241 7.98 -0.32 19.65
CA PRO A 241 7.15 -0.02 20.82
C PRO A 241 7.87 0.81 21.88
N GLN A 242 9.21 0.73 21.98
CA GLN A 242 10.03 1.47 22.95
C GLN A 242 9.99 2.97 22.66
N ASP A 243 10.07 3.38 21.39
CA ASP A 243 9.92 4.78 20.99
C ASP A 243 8.52 5.32 21.34
N ALA A 244 7.49 4.50 21.13
CA ALA A 244 6.12 4.84 21.49
C ALA A 244 5.94 4.98 23.02
N LEU A 245 6.49 4.05 23.81
CA LEU A 245 6.47 4.12 25.27
C LEU A 245 7.17 5.38 25.77
N ARG A 246 8.38 5.67 25.29
CA ARG A 246 9.14 6.87 25.67
C ARG A 246 8.37 8.16 25.32
N ALA A 247 7.72 8.21 24.17
CA ALA A 247 6.89 9.35 23.79
C ALA A 247 5.70 9.54 24.76
N ILE A 248 5.01 8.46 25.10
CA ILE A 248 3.84 8.48 26.00
C ILE A 248 4.24 8.89 27.42
N GLU A 249 5.31 8.30 27.97
CA GLU A 249 5.87 8.69 29.28
C GLU A 249 6.33 10.15 29.29
N GLY A 250 6.84 10.65 28.16
CA GLY A 250 7.22 12.06 27.98
C GLY A 250 6.05 13.05 27.94
N GLY A 251 4.81 12.56 27.87
CA GLY A 251 3.58 13.35 27.90
C GLY A 251 2.89 13.52 26.54
N VAL A 252 3.23 12.70 25.52
CA VAL A 252 2.46 12.67 24.28
C VAL A 252 1.13 11.93 24.53
N PRO A 253 -0.04 12.56 24.35
CA PRO A 253 -1.31 12.04 24.87
C PRO A 253 -1.96 10.99 23.94
N LEU A 254 -1.37 9.79 23.86
CA LEU A 254 -1.85 8.69 23.01
C LEU A 254 -2.60 7.65 23.86
N LYS A 255 -3.87 7.36 23.49
CA LYS A 255 -4.71 6.37 24.17
C LYS A 255 -4.80 5.02 23.48
N THR A 256 -4.56 5.01 22.16
CA THR A 256 -4.64 3.83 21.32
C THR A 256 -3.43 3.79 20.40
N LEU A 257 -2.77 2.64 20.35
CA LEU A 257 -1.71 2.35 19.40
C LEU A 257 -2.19 1.30 18.41
N ASN A 258 -2.09 1.62 17.12
CA ASN A 258 -2.28 0.64 16.08
C ASN A 258 -0.97 -0.15 15.86
N ILE A 259 -1.07 -1.47 15.81
CA ILE A 259 0.08 -2.36 15.70
C ILE A 259 0.08 -2.94 14.28
N GLY A 260 1.04 -2.50 13.48
CA GLY A 260 1.09 -2.71 12.05
C GLY A 260 2.00 -3.85 11.64
N SER A 261 3.31 -3.61 11.75
CA SER A 261 4.34 -4.64 11.58
C SER A 261 5.49 -4.42 12.55
N MET A 262 6.06 -5.53 13.00
CA MET A 262 7.31 -5.57 13.75
C MET A 262 8.18 -6.64 13.11
N SER A 263 9.28 -6.21 12.50
CA SER A 263 10.16 -7.10 11.72
C SER A 263 10.88 -8.12 12.60
N HIS A 264 11.08 -9.32 12.07
CA HIS A 264 11.92 -10.33 12.69
C HIS A 264 13.39 -9.90 12.65
N SER A 265 14.10 -10.10 13.76
CA SER A 265 15.57 -10.04 13.87
C SER A 265 16.08 -11.22 14.69
N VAL A 266 17.40 -11.45 14.69
CA VAL A 266 17.99 -12.50 15.53
C VAL A 266 17.58 -12.30 16.99
N GLY A 267 17.10 -13.35 17.64
CA GLY A 267 16.61 -13.32 19.03
C GLY A 267 15.12 -13.01 19.20
N LYS A 268 14.39 -12.64 18.13
CA LYS A 268 12.94 -12.48 18.16
C LYS A 268 12.21 -13.77 17.80
N VAL A 269 11.04 -13.98 18.42
CA VAL A 269 10.05 -14.98 18.03
C VAL A 269 8.97 -14.35 17.19
N GLN A 270 8.24 -15.15 16.41
CA GLN A 270 7.24 -14.65 15.46
C GLN A 270 5.90 -15.37 15.65
N PRO A 271 5.08 -14.94 16.63
CA PRO A 271 3.81 -15.60 16.98
C PRO A 271 2.71 -15.45 15.90
N ASN A 272 2.89 -14.54 14.93
CA ASN A 272 2.01 -14.39 13.78
C ASN A 272 2.78 -13.92 12.53
N LYS A 273 2.11 -13.79 11.38
CA LYS A 273 2.76 -13.47 10.09
C LYS A 273 3.46 -12.11 10.03
N VAL A 274 3.14 -11.16 10.92
CA VAL A 274 3.51 -9.74 10.75
C VAL A 274 4.18 -9.09 11.95
N LEU A 275 4.14 -9.74 13.11
CA LEU A 275 4.71 -9.25 14.37
C LEU A 275 5.71 -10.25 14.90
N ALA A 276 6.92 -9.78 15.12
CA ALA A 276 7.97 -10.49 15.83
C ALA A 276 8.37 -9.71 17.09
N PHE A 277 8.70 -10.43 18.16
CA PHE A 277 8.95 -9.88 19.49
C PHE A 277 10.21 -10.50 20.11
N ASP A 278 10.99 -9.69 20.82
CA ASP A 278 11.87 -10.17 21.88
C ASP A 278 11.24 -9.92 23.25
N GLN A 279 11.98 -10.20 24.33
CA GLN A 279 11.51 -9.95 25.70
C GLN A 279 11.31 -8.46 25.98
N ASP A 280 12.16 -7.58 25.44
CA ASP A 280 12.06 -6.13 25.68
C ASP A 280 10.80 -5.55 25.01
N ASP A 281 10.44 -6.03 23.83
CA ASP A 281 9.18 -5.66 23.18
C ASP A 281 7.97 -6.06 24.04
N ILE A 282 7.95 -7.30 24.57
CA ILE A 282 6.85 -7.81 25.40
C ILE A 282 6.72 -6.99 26.68
N ASP A 283 7.83 -6.76 27.37
CA ASP A 283 7.88 -5.96 28.59
C ASP A 283 7.42 -4.52 28.32
N THR A 284 7.75 -3.98 27.14
CA THR A 284 7.31 -2.65 26.69
C THR A 284 5.79 -2.61 26.45
N PHE A 285 5.21 -3.62 25.81
CA PHE A 285 3.75 -3.69 25.65
C PHE A 285 3.01 -3.85 26.98
N ALA A 286 3.58 -4.59 27.94
CA ALA A 286 3.03 -4.68 29.29
C ALA A 286 2.99 -3.31 29.97
N LYS A 287 4.09 -2.55 29.93
CA LYS A 287 4.14 -1.17 30.46
C LYS A 287 3.15 -0.24 29.77
N LEU A 288 3.03 -0.31 28.44
CA LEU A 288 2.03 0.46 27.69
C LEU A 288 0.60 0.15 28.16
N LYS A 289 0.30 -1.13 28.42
CA LYS A 289 -0.99 -1.58 28.95
C LYS A 289 -1.24 -1.02 30.37
N ASP A 290 -0.22 -1.04 31.23
CA ASP A 290 -0.30 -0.49 32.59
C ASP A 290 -0.54 1.04 32.60
N LEU A 291 -0.04 1.74 31.57
CA LEU A 291 -0.34 3.16 31.33
C LEU A 291 -1.74 3.40 30.74
N GLY A 292 -2.54 2.35 30.55
CA GLY A 292 -3.91 2.42 30.03
C GLY A 292 -4.01 2.54 28.51
N VAL A 293 -2.94 2.21 27.78
CA VAL A 293 -2.95 2.22 26.31
C VAL A 293 -3.70 0.99 25.77
N THR A 294 -4.55 1.22 24.78
CA THR A 294 -5.27 0.16 24.07
C THR A 294 -4.58 -0.16 22.73
N PHE A 295 -4.71 -1.40 22.26
CA PHE A 295 -4.04 -1.85 21.04
C PHE A 295 -5.05 -2.18 19.93
N ASP A 296 -4.83 -1.60 18.75
CA ASP A 296 -5.57 -1.89 17.51
C ASP A 296 -4.67 -2.71 16.56
N VAL A 297 -4.70 -4.03 16.66
CA VAL A 297 -3.79 -4.91 15.91
C VAL A 297 -4.35 -5.21 14.53
N ARG A 298 -3.85 -4.51 13.50
CA ARG A 298 -4.21 -4.71 12.09
C ARG A 298 -3.26 -3.99 11.15
N LYS A 299 -3.02 -4.61 9.99
CA LYS A 299 -2.08 -4.09 8.99
C LYS A 299 -2.71 -2.95 8.19
N VAL A 300 -3.89 -3.13 7.63
CA VAL A 300 -4.64 -2.09 6.91
C VAL A 300 -5.99 -1.80 7.58
N PRO A 301 -6.62 -0.63 7.30
CA PRO A 301 -7.88 -0.25 7.96
C PRO A 301 -9.04 -1.23 7.76
N THR A 302 -9.03 -1.99 6.67
CA THR A 302 -10.07 -2.95 6.29
C THR A 302 -9.91 -4.33 6.93
N ASP A 303 -8.74 -4.61 7.53
CA ASP A 303 -8.51 -5.90 8.18
C ASP A 303 -9.35 -6.02 9.46
N ALA A 304 -9.72 -7.25 9.78
CA ALA A 304 -10.21 -7.60 11.12
C ALA A 304 -9.11 -7.35 12.16
N LYS A 305 -9.53 -7.00 13.38
CA LYS A 305 -8.60 -6.77 14.49
C LYS A 305 -8.17 -8.10 15.11
N ASP A 306 -6.87 -8.27 15.26
CA ASP A 306 -6.31 -9.37 16.05
C ASP A 306 -6.33 -9.06 17.55
N ASN A 307 -6.26 -10.11 18.37
CA ASN A 307 -6.17 -9.99 19.82
C ASN A 307 -4.71 -9.89 20.27
N MET A 308 -4.33 -8.72 20.80
CA MET A 308 -2.98 -8.46 21.28
C MET A 308 -2.56 -9.38 22.43
N ASP A 309 -3.46 -9.68 23.37
CA ASP A 309 -3.14 -10.48 24.55
C ASP A 309 -2.80 -11.93 24.15
N ASP A 310 -3.53 -12.47 23.18
CA ASP A 310 -3.25 -13.81 22.63
C ASP A 310 -1.91 -13.87 21.90
N ILE A 311 -1.55 -12.80 21.18
CA ILE A 311 -0.28 -12.69 20.46
C ILE A 311 0.89 -12.61 21.44
N LEU A 312 0.81 -11.74 22.45
CA LEU A 312 1.87 -11.58 23.45
C LEU A 312 2.07 -12.86 24.25
N LYS A 313 0.98 -13.53 24.66
CA LYS A 313 1.06 -14.82 25.35
C LYS A 313 1.73 -15.91 24.48
N LYS A 314 1.46 -15.94 23.18
CA LYS A 314 2.15 -16.85 22.25
C LYS A 314 3.64 -16.53 22.16
N ALA A 315 3.99 -15.24 22.04
CA ALA A 315 5.37 -14.78 21.99
C ALA A 315 6.16 -15.20 23.25
N GLU A 316 5.59 -14.98 24.44
CA GLU A 316 6.22 -15.38 25.72
C GLU A 316 6.50 -16.89 25.76
N ASN A 317 5.52 -17.71 25.37
CA ASN A 317 5.67 -19.17 25.33
C ASN A 317 6.73 -19.62 24.32
N GLU A 318 6.84 -18.95 23.17
CA GLU A 318 7.87 -19.25 22.17
C GLU A 318 9.27 -18.86 22.65
N LEU A 319 9.42 -17.70 23.31
CA LEU A 319 10.70 -17.25 23.86
C LEU A 319 11.19 -18.16 24.99
N GLN A 320 10.29 -18.64 25.84
CA GLN A 320 10.63 -19.60 26.90
C GLN A 320 11.15 -20.93 26.34
N LYS A 321 10.71 -21.36 25.15
CA LYS A 321 11.21 -22.57 24.48
C LYS A 321 12.59 -22.40 23.84
N GLN A 322 13.03 -21.17 23.62
CA GLN A 322 14.35 -20.86 23.05
C GLN A 322 15.44 -20.69 24.12
N LYS A 323 15.06 -20.60 25.40
CA LYS A 323 15.97 -20.58 26.56
C LYS A 323 16.30 -22.00 27.02
#